data_AF-A0A371BVY2-F1
#
_entry.id   AF-A0A371BVY2-F1
#
_cell.length_a   1.000
_cell.length_b   1.000
_cell.length_c   1.000
_cell.angle_alpha   90.00
_cell.angle_beta   90.00
_cell.angle_gamma   90.00
#
_symmetry.space_group_name_H-M   'P 1'
#
loop_
_entity.id
_entity.type
_entity.pdbx_description
1 polymer ?
#
loop_
_entity_poly.entity_id
_entity_poly.type
_entity_poly.pdbx_seq_one_letter_code
_entity_poly.pdbx_strand_id
1 'polypeptide(L)'
;MCQIWGCGLGFRYRKSKSFGPVRITASKRGLGASVGAGPFRVTKSATGRTTSTVRIPKTGISHVTSSSNHRRTGKPAARGSSPARGQTGRQIISDETWRQLLAPDGTAAASKFQRNFVRAAVARVTGTRPSLLHLTLGQAANILNYVGENPAKLSGGGRGVPQLEKAGTAAQWALFGLLLLIVTVSSPAGVLLAAAIVGLVLLMRNRRRGRQSWEDATWSGSFEPPVPGAGVEALANFASRPQDSSGVVELTAPVDQRVSPVKGFYPVSLGRSEWPNVEVVGEHAYGEGIRATLRANGALTAGRSEGEVEGLQVELVAEPDNPYDSNAISVRWSGHVLGYFSREDALRYEQPVRRIIASGFTAAATARIWAYDEGDRLRARVTVAMPEPGLMAPLNEVPTGENTLVPWGSAIQVLKEENHFDVLFSHVPSDGVGLLLVSLHKEIYTLKNGTQRPFVEVRLDGKRVGELSQVTSAHLLPLLEHTEAVGETALAYARITGSALAAQLVLHAAKAIEIGNDWLSSGPHTAPKLLPLAPRYDVPPAYGK
;
A
#
# COMPACT_ATOMS: atom_id res chain seq x y z
N MET A 1 -25.09 57.81 3.52
CA MET A 1 -24.42 56.97 2.52
C MET A 1 -23.43 56.09 3.25
N CYS A 2 -23.71 54.79 3.36
CA CYS A 2 -23.01 53.82 4.20
C CYS A 2 -22.11 52.94 3.32
N GLN A 3 -20.83 52.75 3.68
CA GLN A 3 -19.97 51.72 3.07
C GLN A 3 -19.13 50.98 4.12
N ILE A 4 -19.66 49.81 4.44
CA ILE A 4 -19.07 48.50 4.77
C ILE A 4 -17.56 48.34 4.49
N TRP A 5 -16.75 48.06 5.53
CA TRP A 5 -15.55 47.21 5.47
C TRP A 5 -15.48 46.32 6.73
N GLY A 6 -15.13 45.06 6.51
CA GLY A 6 -15.50 43.92 7.35
C GLY A 6 -14.77 43.81 8.69
N CYS A 7 -15.56 43.72 9.76
CA CYS A 7 -15.10 43.30 11.08
C CYS A 7 -15.17 41.76 11.14
N GLY A 8 -14.05 41.08 10.90
CA GLY A 8 -13.97 39.63 11.02
C GLY A 8 -14.18 39.19 12.48
N LEU A 9 -15.31 38.53 12.77
CA LEU A 9 -15.50 37.83 14.04
C LEU A 9 -14.44 36.71 14.18
N GLY A 10 -13.38 36.99 14.94
CA GLY A 10 -12.40 36.00 15.33
C GLY A 10 -13.00 34.98 16.30
N PHE A 11 -13.65 33.93 15.79
CA PHE A 11 -14.09 32.80 16.64
C PHE A 11 -12.89 32.24 17.42
N ARG A 12 -12.90 32.27 18.75
CA ARG A 12 -11.85 31.67 19.58
C ARG A 12 -12.36 30.35 20.15
N TYR A 13 -12.18 29.25 19.41
CA TYR A 13 -12.52 27.92 19.90
C TYR A 13 -11.37 27.37 20.76
N ARG A 14 -11.63 27.25 22.06
CA ARG A 14 -10.80 26.48 23.00
C ARG A 14 -11.72 25.75 23.97
N LYS A 15 -11.77 24.43 23.91
CA LYS A 15 -12.51 23.58 24.85
C LYS A 15 -11.52 22.68 25.57
N SER A 16 -11.61 22.62 26.90
CA SER A 16 -10.79 21.72 27.69
C SER A 16 -11.67 20.88 28.62
N LYS A 17 -11.42 19.57 28.71
CA LYS A 17 -12.07 18.68 29.67
C LYS A 17 -11.00 17.97 30.50
N SER A 18 -11.22 17.91 31.81
CA SER A 18 -10.29 17.30 32.76
C SER A 18 -10.88 15.97 33.22
N PHE A 19 -10.06 14.93 33.23
CA PHE A 19 -10.36 13.57 33.67
C PHE A 19 -9.28 13.16 34.67
N GLY A 20 -9.45 13.57 35.93
CA GLY A 20 -8.48 13.33 37.00
C GLY A 20 -7.08 13.93 36.70
N PRO A 21 -6.00 13.13 36.69
CA PRO A 21 -4.65 13.63 36.39
C PRO A 21 -4.50 14.11 34.95
N VAL A 22 -5.41 13.77 34.04
CA VAL A 22 -5.27 14.09 32.61
C VAL A 22 -6.23 15.21 32.22
N ARG A 23 -5.77 16.17 31.42
CA ARG A 23 -6.61 17.19 30.80
C ARG A 23 -6.31 17.28 29.31
N ILE A 24 -7.36 17.25 28.50
CA ILE A 24 -7.28 17.42 27.06
C ILE A 24 -7.83 18.79 26.70
N THR A 25 -7.13 19.51 25.83
CA THR A 25 -7.50 20.85 25.35
C THR A 25 -7.52 20.86 23.83
N ALA A 26 -8.70 21.04 23.24
CA ALA A 26 -8.85 21.33 21.82
C ALA A 26 -8.78 22.84 21.59
N SER A 27 -8.04 23.27 20.57
CA SER A 27 -7.91 24.67 20.18
C SER A 27 -7.85 24.80 18.65
N LYS A 28 -8.01 26.01 18.11
CA LYS A 28 -7.79 26.30 16.68
C LYS A 28 -6.44 25.82 16.13
N ARG A 29 -5.40 25.66 16.97
CA ARG A 29 -4.07 25.20 16.56
C ARG A 29 -3.88 23.68 16.70
N GLY A 30 -4.94 22.94 17.05
CA GLY A 30 -4.92 21.49 17.25
C GLY A 30 -5.18 21.05 18.69
N LEU A 31 -4.89 19.77 18.98
CA LEU A 31 -5.10 19.12 20.28
C LEU A 31 -3.84 19.20 21.16
N GLY A 32 -4.02 19.61 22.41
CA GLY A 32 -3.01 19.53 23.46
C GLY A 32 -3.47 18.64 24.61
N ALA A 33 -2.52 18.00 25.30
CA ALA A 33 -2.79 17.13 26.43
C ALA A 33 -1.85 17.48 27.58
N SER A 34 -2.38 17.44 28.81
CA SER A 34 -1.57 17.51 30.02
C SER A 34 -1.85 16.34 30.93
N VAL A 35 -0.82 15.89 31.62
CA VAL A 35 -0.87 14.83 32.62
C VAL A 35 -0.20 15.35 33.89
N GLY A 36 -0.88 15.26 35.03
CA GLY A 36 -0.40 15.69 36.32
C GLY A 36 -1.49 15.79 37.39
N ALA A 37 -1.24 15.15 38.53
CA ALA A 37 -1.99 15.28 39.77
C ALA A 37 -1.08 15.77 40.90
N GLY A 38 -1.61 16.61 41.78
CA GLY A 38 -0.86 17.18 42.91
C GLY A 38 0.30 18.09 42.47
N PRO A 39 1.51 17.95 43.03
CA PRO A 39 2.61 18.88 42.85
C PRO A 39 3.26 18.88 41.46
N PHE A 40 2.99 17.89 40.60
CA PHE A 40 3.65 17.77 39.29
C PHE A 40 2.65 17.77 38.13
N ARG A 41 2.94 18.55 37.07
CA ARG A 41 2.15 18.54 35.84
C ARG A 41 3.00 18.79 34.60
N VAL A 42 2.83 17.95 33.59
CA VAL A 42 3.44 18.10 32.27
C VAL A 42 2.36 18.39 31.25
N THR A 43 2.54 19.43 30.44
CA THR A 43 1.59 19.87 29.40
C THR A 43 2.28 19.90 28.05
N LYS A 44 1.74 19.20 27.05
CA LYS A 44 2.09 19.36 25.63
C LYS A 44 0.99 20.17 24.95
N SER A 45 1.33 21.35 24.44
CA SER A 45 0.39 22.15 23.65
C SER A 45 0.30 21.64 22.20
N ALA A 46 -0.77 22.02 21.52
CA ALA A 46 -0.96 21.74 20.10
C ALA A 46 0.14 22.33 19.19
N THR A 47 0.86 23.34 19.67
CA THR A 47 2.00 23.98 18.98
C THR A 47 3.33 23.30 19.28
N GLY A 48 3.34 22.12 19.92
CA GLY A 48 4.54 21.36 20.25
C GLY A 48 5.32 21.85 21.48
N ARG A 49 4.84 22.89 22.19
CA ARG A 49 5.47 23.37 23.41
C ARG A 49 5.21 22.40 24.55
N THR A 50 6.27 21.98 25.24
CA THR A 50 6.18 21.15 26.44
C THR A 50 6.42 22.05 27.65
N THR A 51 5.51 22.05 28.61
CA THR A 51 5.61 22.81 29.86
C THR A 51 5.54 21.84 31.02
N SER A 52 6.60 21.77 31.82
CA SER A 52 6.65 21.00 33.06
C SER A 52 6.50 21.97 34.24
N THR A 53 5.61 21.67 35.15
CA THR A 53 5.32 22.47 36.34
C THR A 53 5.50 21.61 37.58
N VAL A 54 6.34 22.09 38.50
CA VAL A 54 6.54 21.52 39.83
C VAL A 54 6.04 22.54 40.84
N ARG A 55 5.20 22.13 41.79
CA ARG A 55 4.65 22.95 42.87
C ARG A 55 4.95 22.30 44.20
N ILE A 56 5.40 23.06 45.18
CA ILE A 56 5.53 22.55 46.54
C ILE A 56 4.18 22.77 47.25
N PRO A 57 3.54 21.72 47.83
CA PRO A 57 2.24 21.86 48.47
C PRO A 57 2.30 22.84 49.65
N LYS A 58 1.25 23.66 49.81
CA LYS A 58 1.07 24.62 50.92
C LYS A 58 2.09 25.77 51.03
N THR A 59 3.06 25.90 50.13
CA THR A 59 4.06 26.99 50.19
C THR A 59 3.88 28.06 49.11
N GLY A 60 2.99 27.84 48.12
CA GLY A 60 2.75 28.78 47.01
C GLY A 60 3.87 28.81 45.96
N ILE A 61 4.96 28.07 46.16
CA ILE A 61 6.14 28.08 45.28
C ILE A 61 5.92 27.11 44.12
N SER A 62 6.14 27.60 42.89
CA SER A 62 6.07 26.78 41.67
C SER A 62 7.23 27.08 40.73
N HIS A 63 7.83 26.02 40.18
CA HIS A 63 8.85 26.10 39.16
C HIS A 63 8.29 25.57 37.83
N VAL A 64 8.35 26.38 36.78
CA VAL A 64 7.81 26.05 35.46
C VAL A 64 8.92 26.07 34.43
N THR A 65 9.20 24.94 33.80
CA THR A 65 10.12 24.86 32.66
C THR A 65 9.32 24.68 31.38
N SER A 66 9.61 25.47 30.36
CA SER A 66 8.98 25.30 29.05
C SER A 66 10.03 25.16 27.95
N SER A 67 9.88 24.12 27.12
CA SER A 67 10.69 23.91 25.93
C SER A 67 9.79 23.90 24.69
N SER A 68 10.22 24.60 23.64
CA SER A 68 9.52 24.64 22.35
C SER A 68 10.52 24.32 21.23
N ASN A 69 10.21 23.33 20.40
CA ASN A 69 10.94 23.13 19.14
C ASN A 69 10.36 24.06 18.09
N HIS A 70 10.76 25.33 18.14
CA HIS A 70 10.58 26.23 17.00
C HIS A 70 11.74 27.23 16.92
N ARG A 71 12.39 27.27 15.75
CA ARG A 71 13.34 28.32 15.36
C ARG A 71 12.60 29.66 15.37
N ARG A 72 13.09 30.65 16.11
CA ARG A 72 12.64 32.04 15.99
C ARG A 72 13.09 32.56 14.62
N THR A 73 12.14 32.86 13.75
CA THR A 73 12.36 33.74 12.60
C THR A 73 12.48 35.18 13.14
N GLY A 74 13.72 35.60 13.42
CA GLY A 74 14.06 36.97 13.76
C GLY A 74 15.21 37.44 12.87
N LYS A 75 15.00 38.57 12.19
CA LYS A 75 15.95 39.29 11.32
C LYS A 75 17.29 39.51 12.05
N PRO A 76 18.47 39.15 11.52
CA PRO A 76 19.72 39.49 12.17
C PRO A 76 20.17 40.90 11.77
N ALA A 77 20.34 41.75 12.78
CA ALA A 77 21.26 42.88 12.72
C ALA A 77 22.71 42.36 12.75
N ALA A 78 23.62 43.16 12.21
CA ALA A 78 25.00 42.80 11.91
C ALA A 78 25.89 42.51 13.13
N ARG A 79 26.92 41.68 12.86
CA ARG A 79 28.19 41.42 13.58
C ARG A 79 28.17 40.40 14.72
N GLY A 80 29.10 39.46 14.61
CA GLY A 80 29.47 38.45 15.59
C GLY A 80 29.67 37.09 14.95
N SER A 81 30.73 36.94 14.17
CA SER A 81 31.19 35.66 13.60
C SER A 81 31.34 34.59 14.69
N SER A 82 30.55 33.52 14.57
CA SER A 82 30.78 32.22 15.21
C SER A 82 30.42 31.12 14.20
N PRO A 83 31.18 30.02 14.15
CA PRO A 83 31.31 29.22 12.95
C PRO A 83 30.02 28.48 12.59
N ALA A 84 29.78 28.38 11.29
CA ALA A 84 28.66 27.69 10.71
C ALA A 84 28.54 26.26 11.28
N ARG A 85 27.39 25.94 11.87
CA ARG A 85 27.00 24.56 12.14
C ARG A 85 26.75 23.91 10.78
N GLY A 86 27.75 23.19 10.29
CA GLY A 86 27.76 22.57 8.97
C GLY A 86 26.48 21.79 8.69
N GLN A 87 25.95 21.99 7.49
CA GLN A 87 25.04 21.06 6.86
C GLN A 87 25.79 19.74 6.69
N THR A 88 25.66 18.82 7.64
CA THR A 88 26.08 17.44 7.42
C THR A 88 25.13 16.86 6.38
N GLY A 89 25.66 16.51 5.20
CA GLY A 89 24.93 15.71 4.23
C GLY A 89 24.34 14.47 4.91
N ARG A 90 23.13 14.07 4.52
CA ARG A 90 22.55 12.80 5.00
C ARG A 90 23.54 11.69 4.71
N GLN A 91 23.93 10.95 5.73
CA GLN A 91 24.90 9.87 5.58
C GLN A 91 24.21 8.71 4.85
N ILE A 92 24.75 8.32 3.70
CA ILE A 92 24.34 7.11 2.99
C ILE A 92 25.25 5.99 3.51
N ILE A 93 24.65 4.93 4.05
CA ILE A 93 25.38 3.75 4.51
C ILE A 93 25.42 2.77 3.33
N SER A 94 26.60 2.49 2.81
CA SER A 94 26.77 1.57 1.67
C SER A 94 26.45 0.13 2.05
N ASP A 95 26.10 -0.70 1.08
CA ASP A 95 25.82 -2.12 1.30
C ASP A 95 27.02 -2.87 1.89
N GLU A 96 28.24 -2.51 1.49
CA GLU A 96 29.46 -3.10 2.06
C GLU A 96 29.65 -2.71 3.52
N THR A 97 29.34 -1.46 3.87
CA THR A 97 29.31 -1.03 5.27
C THR A 97 28.24 -1.78 6.07
N TRP A 98 27.06 -2.02 5.48
CA TRP A 98 26.03 -2.83 6.13
C TRP A 98 26.48 -4.27 6.38
N ARG A 99 27.17 -4.90 5.42
CA ARG A 99 27.74 -6.24 5.59
C ARG A 99 28.74 -6.30 6.73
N GLN A 100 29.60 -5.29 6.86
CA GLN A 100 30.56 -5.18 7.96
C GLN A 100 29.87 -4.96 9.32
N LEU A 101 28.87 -4.07 9.37
CA LEU A 101 28.12 -3.78 10.61
C LEU A 101 27.25 -4.95 11.07
N LEU A 102 26.81 -5.80 10.15
CA LEU A 102 25.97 -6.97 10.39
C LEU A 102 26.74 -8.29 10.31
N ALA A 103 28.07 -8.25 10.34
CA ALA A 103 28.89 -9.44 10.41
C ALA A 103 28.47 -10.29 11.64
N PRO A 104 28.46 -11.64 11.53
CA PRO A 104 28.14 -12.50 12.65
C PRO A 104 29.10 -12.24 13.82
N ASP A 105 28.55 -11.94 15.00
CA ASP A 105 29.33 -11.54 16.17
C ASP A 105 29.13 -12.48 17.39
N GLY A 106 28.27 -13.49 17.26
CA GLY A 106 27.98 -14.46 18.32
C GLY A 106 27.30 -13.88 19.56
N THR A 107 26.85 -12.62 19.54
CA THR A 107 26.23 -12.00 20.73
C THR A 107 24.73 -12.29 20.81
N ALA A 108 24.17 -12.15 22.02
CA ALA A 108 22.75 -12.39 22.26
C ALA A 108 21.86 -11.49 21.38
N ALA A 109 20.69 -12.00 20.98
CA ALA A 109 19.73 -11.25 20.19
C ALA A 109 19.25 -9.99 20.93
N ALA A 110 19.26 -8.84 20.26
CA ALA A 110 18.78 -7.59 20.84
C ALA A 110 17.25 -7.63 21.03
N SER A 111 16.75 -7.10 22.15
CA SER A 111 15.31 -7.04 22.43
C SER A 111 14.54 -6.19 21.42
N LYS A 112 13.22 -6.34 21.36
CA LYS A 112 12.35 -5.54 20.47
C LYS A 112 12.52 -4.03 20.69
N PHE A 113 12.68 -3.61 21.93
CA PHE A 113 12.87 -2.19 22.27
C PHE A 113 14.26 -1.69 21.88
N GLN A 114 15.29 -2.52 22.03
CA GLN A 114 16.65 -2.23 21.61
C GLN A 114 16.75 -2.11 20.09
N ARG A 115 16.17 -3.06 19.34
CA ARG A 115 16.09 -3.00 17.87
C ARG A 115 15.35 -1.75 17.39
N ASN A 116 14.23 -1.41 18.03
CA ASN A 116 13.49 -0.20 17.67
C ASN A 116 14.27 1.09 17.93
N PHE A 117 15.08 1.13 18.99
CA PHE A 117 15.97 2.25 19.30
C PHE A 117 17.05 2.41 18.22
N VAL A 118 17.72 1.33 17.83
CA VAL A 118 18.74 1.37 16.76
C VAL A 118 18.13 1.82 15.44
N ARG A 119 16.96 1.29 15.04
CA ARG A 119 16.26 1.72 13.82
C ARG A 119 15.93 3.21 13.83
N ALA A 120 15.55 3.75 14.99
CA ALA A 120 15.27 5.18 15.15
C ALA A 120 16.55 6.04 15.14
N ALA A 121 17.69 5.50 15.59
CA ALA A 121 18.99 6.17 15.47
C ALA A 121 19.43 6.25 14.01
N VAL A 122 19.37 5.12 13.29
CA VAL A 122 19.70 5.07 11.85
C VAL A 122 18.79 6.01 11.05
N ALA A 123 17.48 6.00 11.29
CA ALA A 123 16.54 6.87 10.58
C ALA A 123 16.79 8.37 10.80
N ARG A 124 17.37 8.77 11.94
CA ARG A 124 17.72 10.18 12.19
C ARG A 124 18.90 10.66 11.36
N VAL A 125 19.80 9.75 10.98
CA VAL A 125 21.03 10.06 10.25
C VAL A 125 20.87 9.83 8.74
N THR A 126 20.18 8.76 8.35
CA THR A 126 20.01 8.33 6.95
C THR A 126 18.68 8.78 6.34
N GLY A 127 17.66 9.07 7.17
CA GLY A 127 16.30 9.33 6.72
C GLY A 127 15.46 8.07 6.45
N THR A 128 16.06 6.87 6.45
CA THR A 128 15.38 5.58 6.20
C THR A 128 15.38 4.69 7.44
N ARG A 129 14.32 3.90 7.63
CA ARG A 129 14.16 3.05 8.83
C ARG A 129 14.32 1.57 8.45
N PRO A 130 15.50 0.96 8.66
CA PRO A 130 15.78 -0.41 8.20
C PRO A 130 15.04 -1.49 9.00
N SER A 131 14.91 -2.69 8.41
CA SER A 131 14.16 -3.81 9.00
C SER A 131 14.88 -4.50 10.16
N LEU A 132 16.22 -4.49 10.25
CA LEU A 132 17.07 -4.96 11.39
C LEU A 132 16.37 -5.96 12.35
N LEU A 133 15.90 -7.11 11.84
CA LEU A 133 14.99 -8.02 12.56
C LEU A 133 15.75 -8.97 13.49
N HIS A 134 16.87 -9.51 13.01
CA HIS A 134 17.75 -10.47 13.71
C HIS A 134 18.97 -9.82 14.35
N LEU A 135 18.87 -8.52 14.65
CA LEU A 135 19.99 -7.74 15.16
C LEU A 135 20.43 -8.27 16.53
N THR A 136 21.73 -8.58 16.67
CA THR A 136 22.35 -8.94 17.95
C THR A 136 22.79 -7.70 18.73
N LEU A 137 23.16 -7.85 20.00
CA LEU A 137 23.60 -6.73 20.84
C LEU A 137 24.90 -6.10 20.37
N GLY A 138 25.85 -6.88 19.87
CA GLY A 138 27.12 -6.38 19.34
C GLY A 138 26.92 -5.66 18.00
N GLN A 139 26.14 -6.23 17.07
CA GLN A 139 25.73 -5.57 15.83
C GLN A 139 24.99 -4.25 16.12
N ALA A 140 24.09 -4.25 17.11
CA ALA A 140 23.39 -3.05 17.56
C ALA A 140 24.36 -1.97 18.07
N ALA A 141 25.39 -2.36 18.83
CA ALA A 141 26.42 -1.45 19.31
C ALA A 141 27.28 -0.89 18.17
N ASN A 142 27.67 -1.74 17.22
CA ASN A 142 28.44 -1.37 16.03
C ASN A 142 27.69 -0.33 15.18
N ILE A 143 26.39 -0.56 14.93
CA ILE A 143 25.55 0.39 14.19
C ILE A 143 25.44 1.72 14.93
N LEU A 144 25.24 1.70 16.26
CA LEU A 144 25.14 2.95 17.04
C LEU A 144 26.44 3.74 17.00
N ASN A 145 27.59 3.08 17.19
CA ASN A 145 28.90 3.70 17.05
C ASN A 145 29.07 4.34 15.68
N TYR A 146 28.67 3.63 14.61
CA TYR A 146 28.77 4.12 13.23
C TYR A 146 27.92 5.36 12.95
N VAL A 147 26.71 5.44 13.53
CA VAL A 147 25.81 6.61 13.37
C VAL A 147 26.07 7.71 14.41
N GLY A 148 27.18 7.63 15.17
CA GLY A 148 27.57 8.63 16.16
C GLY A 148 26.73 8.64 17.44
N GLU A 149 26.09 7.53 17.78
CA GLU A 149 25.29 7.36 19.00
C GLU A 149 26.01 6.45 20.00
N ASN A 150 25.88 6.77 21.29
CA ASN A 150 26.54 6.00 22.35
C ASN A 150 25.86 4.62 22.56
N PRO A 151 26.59 3.50 22.43
CA PRO A 151 26.06 2.15 22.58
C PRO A 151 25.57 1.84 24.00
N ALA A 152 26.02 2.57 25.03
CA ALA A 152 25.49 2.46 26.40
C ALA A 152 23.99 2.79 26.50
N LYS A 153 23.42 3.48 25.50
CA LYS A 153 21.97 3.74 25.43
C LYS A 153 21.14 2.50 25.07
N LEU A 154 21.76 1.39 24.65
CA LEU A 154 21.08 0.11 24.40
C LEU A 154 20.44 -0.46 25.67
N SER A 155 21.06 -0.25 26.83
CA SER A 155 20.52 -0.65 28.14
C SER A 155 19.89 0.51 28.92
N GLY A 156 20.10 1.75 28.46
CA GLY A 156 19.55 2.95 29.11
C GLY A 156 18.02 2.98 29.17
N GLY A 157 17.47 3.40 30.32
CA GLY A 157 16.02 3.57 30.51
C GLY A 157 15.22 2.27 30.62
N GLY A 158 15.85 1.17 31.05
CA GLY A 158 15.18 -0.11 31.31
C GLY A 158 15.00 -1.03 30.08
N ARG A 159 15.64 -0.70 28.95
CA ARG A 159 15.62 -1.54 27.74
C ARG A 159 16.51 -2.76 27.94
N GLY A 160 16.01 -3.96 27.59
CA GLY A 160 16.69 -5.22 27.85
C GLY A 160 16.37 -5.85 29.21
N VAL A 161 15.54 -5.21 30.05
CA VAL A 161 15.05 -5.80 31.31
C VAL A 161 13.66 -6.40 31.07
N PRO A 162 13.48 -7.74 31.09
CA PRO A 162 12.23 -8.39 30.67
C PRO A 162 10.97 -7.91 31.41
N GLN A 163 11.08 -7.60 32.71
CA GLN A 163 9.97 -7.14 33.53
C GLN A 163 9.51 -5.73 33.15
N LEU A 164 10.43 -4.81 32.89
CA LEU A 164 10.14 -3.44 32.47
C LEU A 164 9.58 -3.38 31.04
N GLU A 165 10.03 -4.27 30.15
CA GLU A 165 9.49 -4.39 28.79
C GLU A 165 8.05 -4.94 28.78
N LYS A 166 7.75 -5.92 29.64
CA LYS A 166 6.38 -6.40 29.86
C LYS A 166 5.48 -5.30 30.43
N ALA A 167 5.95 -4.55 31.42
CA ALA A 167 5.23 -3.42 32.00
C ALA A 167 4.97 -2.29 30.99
N GLY A 168 5.96 -1.94 30.16
CA GLY A 168 5.81 -0.93 29.10
C GLY A 168 4.83 -1.36 28.01
N THR A 169 4.87 -2.65 27.63
CA THR A 169 3.92 -3.21 26.66
C THR A 169 2.49 -3.21 27.23
N ALA A 170 2.33 -3.62 28.49
CA ALA A 170 1.04 -3.57 29.18
C ALA A 170 0.50 -2.13 29.30
N ALA A 171 1.36 -1.17 29.65
CA ALA A 171 1.00 0.25 29.73
C ALA A 171 0.57 0.82 28.36
N GLN A 172 1.24 0.43 27.27
CA GLN A 172 0.85 0.83 25.91
C GLN A 172 -0.53 0.30 25.53
N TRP A 173 -0.83 -0.97 25.82
CA TRP A 173 -2.14 -1.56 25.58
C TRP A 173 -3.23 -0.98 26.48
N ALA A 174 -2.92 -0.69 27.74
CA ALA A 174 -3.83 -0.02 28.66
C ALA A 174 -4.18 1.41 28.18
N LEU A 175 -3.19 2.18 27.69
CA LEU A 175 -3.42 3.51 27.12
C LEU A 175 -4.25 3.45 25.84
N PHE A 176 -4.03 2.45 25.00
CA PHE A 176 -4.82 2.23 23.79
C PHE A 176 -6.27 1.85 24.11
N GLY A 177 -6.48 0.95 25.08
CA GLY A 177 -7.81 0.61 25.57
C GLY A 177 -8.53 1.80 26.19
N LEU A 178 -7.84 2.63 26.97
CA LEU A 178 -8.40 3.87 27.51
C LEU A 178 -8.78 4.87 26.40
N LEU A 179 -7.97 4.98 25.36
CA LEU A 179 -8.27 5.83 24.21
C LEU A 179 -9.49 5.35 23.43
N LEU A 180 -9.63 4.03 23.22
CA LEU A 180 -10.83 3.44 22.62
C LEU A 180 -12.05 3.70 23.49
N LEU A 181 -11.95 3.52 24.81
CA LEU A 181 -13.04 3.77 25.75
C LEU A 181 -13.49 5.24 25.73
N ILE A 182 -12.53 6.18 25.63
CA ILE A 182 -12.85 7.61 25.46
C ILE A 182 -13.59 7.84 24.14
N VAL A 183 -13.14 7.23 23.05
CA VAL A 183 -13.77 7.36 21.72
C VAL A 183 -15.20 6.79 21.74
N THR A 184 -15.42 5.64 22.37
CA THR A 184 -16.74 5.00 22.45
C THR A 184 -17.72 5.77 23.33
N VAL A 185 -17.27 6.40 24.42
CA VAL A 185 -18.14 7.14 25.37
C VAL A 185 -18.42 8.58 24.89
N SER A 186 -17.63 9.11 23.95
CA SER A 186 -17.74 10.52 23.54
C SER A 186 -18.84 10.82 22.51
N SER A 187 -19.44 9.82 21.87
CA SER A 187 -20.47 10.00 20.84
C SER A 187 -21.24 8.70 20.58
N PRO A 188 -22.53 8.74 20.17
CA PRO A 188 -23.26 7.58 19.66
C PRO A 188 -22.56 6.91 18.46
N ALA A 189 -21.79 7.69 17.67
CA ALA A 189 -20.96 7.17 16.57
C ALA A 189 -19.58 6.67 17.04
N GLY A 190 -19.25 6.79 18.32
CA GLY A 190 -17.96 6.45 18.92
C GLY A 190 -17.61 4.97 18.80
N VAL A 191 -18.61 4.09 18.82
CA VAL A 191 -18.43 2.64 18.64
C VAL A 191 -17.95 2.32 17.22
N LEU A 192 -18.53 2.97 16.20
CA LEU A 192 -18.11 2.80 14.81
C LEU A 192 -16.71 3.36 14.56
N LEU A 193 -16.39 4.51 15.16
CA LEU A 193 -15.05 5.10 15.06
C LEU A 193 -13.99 4.24 15.76
N ALA A 194 -14.31 3.68 16.93
CA ALA A 194 -13.44 2.74 17.63
C ALA A 194 -13.24 1.45 16.81
N ALA A 195 -14.29 0.90 16.20
CA ALA A 195 -14.21 -0.25 15.32
C ALA A 195 -13.35 0.02 14.07
N ALA A 196 -13.47 1.21 13.46
CA ALA A 196 -12.64 1.63 12.34
C ALA A 196 -11.15 1.77 12.72
N ILE A 197 -10.85 2.33 13.90
CA ILE A 197 -9.48 2.44 14.43
C ILE A 197 -8.88 1.04 14.67
N VAL A 198 -9.65 0.13 15.28
CA VAL A 198 -9.21 -1.25 15.50
C VAL A 198 -9.00 -1.98 14.17
N GLY A 199 -9.93 -1.83 13.22
CA GLY A 199 -9.83 -2.40 11.87
C GLY A 199 -8.60 -1.89 11.11
N LEU A 200 -8.30 -0.60 11.17
CA LEU A 200 -7.10 -0.02 10.58
C LEU A 200 -5.82 -0.57 11.22
N VAL A 201 -5.78 -0.71 12.55
CA VAL A 201 -4.62 -1.29 13.25
C VAL A 201 -4.44 -2.76 12.90
N LEU A 202 -5.52 -3.54 12.80
CA LEU A 202 -5.48 -4.94 12.37
C LEU A 202 -5.05 -5.06 10.91
N LEU A 203 -5.53 -4.19 10.03
CA LEU A 203 -5.11 -4.13 8.63
C LEU A 203 -3.64 -3.76 8.50
N MET A 204 -3.15 -2.76 9.22
CA MET A 204 -1.72 -2.42 9.26
C MET A 204 -0.88 -3.57 9.84
N ARG A 205 -1.40 -4.28 10.86
CA ARG A 205 -0.73 -5.43 11.47
C ARG A 205 -0.72 -6.65 10.55
N ASN A 206 -1.78 -6.90 9.78
CA ASN A 206 -1.87 -7.98 8.81
C ASN A 206 -1.02 -7.70 7.58
N ARG A 207 -1.02 -6.46 7.06
CA ARG A 207 -0.07 -6.04 6.01
C ARG A 207 1.38 -6.19 6.45
N ARG A 208 1.67 -5.89 7.71
CA ARG A 208 3.00 -6.09 8.30
C ARG A 208 3.32 -7.57 8.50
N ARG A 209 2.35 -8.39 8.92
CA ARG A 209 2.49 -9.86 9.05
C ARG A 209 2.68 -10.53 7.70
N GLY A 210 2.02 -10.07 6.64
CA GLY A 210 2.19 -10.60 5.27
C GLY A 210 3.59 -10.32 4.71
N ARG A 211 4.16 -9.13 4.96
CA ARG A 211 5.60 -8.89 4.68
C ARG A 211 6.50 -9.78 5.53
N GLN A 212 6.11 -10.05 6.77
CA GLN A 212 6.90 -10.80 7.74
C GLN A 212 6.87 -12.33 7.49
N SER A 213 5.74 -12.91 7.08
CA SER A 213 5.64 -14.32 6.71
C SER A 213 6.45 -14.65 5.46
N TRP A 214 6.58 -13.69 4.55
CA TRP A 214 7.47 -13.79 3.40
C TRP A 214 8.95 -13.71 3.81
N GLU A 215 9.34 -12.77 4.67
CA GLU A 215 10.71 -12.70 5.24
C GLU A 215 11.05 -13.98 6.05
N ASP A 216 10.12 -14.48 6.87
CA ASP A 216 10.28 -15.71 7.67
C ASP A 216 10.37 -16.95 6.77
N ALA A 217 9.61 -17.03 5.67
CA ALA A 217 9.70 -18.14 4.71
C ALA A 217 10.98 -18.09 3.84
N THR A 218 11.54 -16.90 3.60
CA THR A 218 12.69 -16.69 2.71
C THR A 218 14.03 -16.75 3.46
N TRP A 219 14.05 -16.43 4.76
CA TRP A 219 15.28 -16.29 5.55
C TRP A 219 15.41 -17.22 6.77
N SER A 220 14.46 -18.15 6.97
CA SER A 220 14.55 -19.18 8.04
C SER A 220 15.31 -20.46 7.64
N GLY A 221 15.90 -20.50 6.44
CA GLY A 221 16.85 -21.56 6.07
C GLY A 221 18.28 -21.15 6.42
N SER A 222 18.96 -21.98 7.22
CA SER A 222 20.40 -21.99 7.53
C SER A 222 20.94 -21.06 8.64
N PHE A 223 20.60 -21.37 9.89
CA PHE A 223 21.55 -21.30 11.01
C PHE A 223 21.19 -22.39 12.05
N GLU A 224 21.45 -23.65 11.71
CA GLU A 224 21.71 -24.66 12.72
C GLU A 224 23.23 -24.69 12.98
N PRO A 225 23.70 -24.62 14.23
CA PRO A 225 25.09 -24.91 14.52
C PRO A 225 25.36 -26.40 14.20
N PRO A 226 26.50 -26.74 13.59
CA PRO A 226 26.80 -28.12 13.23
C PRO A 226 26.92 -28.97 14.49
N VAL A 227 26.06 -29.97 14.60
CA VAL A 227 26.24 -31.09 15.54
C VAL A 227 27.38 -31.95 14.97
N PRO A 228 28.49 -32.19 15.69
CA PRO A 228 29.52 -33.08 15.22
C PRO A 228 29.03 -34.53 15.31
N GLY A 229 28.98 -35.24 14.19
CA GLY A 229 28.95 -36.71 14.20
C GLY A 229 27.65 -37.40 13.77
N ALA A 230 27.08 -37.04 12.62
CA ALA A 230 26.10 -37.89 11.93
C ALA A 230 26.27 -37.78 10.42
N GLY A 231 27.39 -38.32 9.94
CA GLY A 231 27.54 -38.67 8.53
C GLY A 231 26.97 -40.06 8.29
N VAL A 232 26.40 -40.22 7.09
CA VAL A 232 26.11 -41.50 6.41
C VAL A 232 24.85 -42.23 6.89
N GLU A 233 23.68 -41.92 6.31
CA GLU A 233 22.63 -42.94 5.99
C GLU A 233 21.42 -42.42 5.19
N ALA A 234 21.22 -41.10 4.99
CA ALA A 234 19.99 -40.59 4.37
C ALA A 234 20.01 -40.40 2.83
N LEU A 235 20.91 -41.06 2.08
CA LEU A 235 20.97 -40.99 0.61
C LEU A 235 20.50 -42.26 -0.12
N ALA A 236 20.00 -43.27 0.59
CA ALA A 236 19.63 -44.56 -0.02
C ALA A 236 18.13 -44.75 -0.32
N ASN A 237 17.22 -43.91 0.20
CA ASN A 237 15.77 -44.21 0.17
C ASN A 237 14.92 -43.37 -0.80
N PHE A 238 15.52 -42.61 -1.73
CA PHE A 238 14.76 -41.86 -2.75
C PHE A 238 14.59 -42.59 -4.09
N ALA A 239 15.02 -43.86 -4.19
CA ALA A 239 15.04 -44.60 -5.44
C ALA A 239 14.12 -45.85 -5.43
N SER A 240 12.81 -45.69 -5.22
CA SER A 240 11.82 -46.73 -5.58
C SER A 240 10.36 -46.24 -5.52
N ARG A 241 9.82 -45.94 -6.73
CA ARG A 241 8.43 -45.95 -7.30
C ARG A 241 7.21 -46.38 -6.44
N PRO A 242 5.93 -46.08 -6.84
CA PRO A 242 5.43 -45.80 -8.21
C PRO A 242 4.49 -44.59 -8.41
N GLN A 243 4.36 -44.22 -9.69
CA GLN A 243 3.32 -43.35 -10.26
C GLN A 243 1.93 -43.95 -9.98
N ASP A 244 1.06 -43.14 -9.37
CA ASP A 244 -0.39 -43.28 -9.56
C ASP A 244 -0.97 -41.94 -10.01
N SER A 245 -1.73 -42.02 -11.09
CA SER A 245 -2.34 -40.96 -11.87
C SER A 245 -3.71 -40.59 -11.31
N SER A 246 -3.92 -39.31 -10.97
CA SER A 246 -5.27 -38.68 -11.08
C SER A 246 -5.22 -37.17 -10.80
N GLY A 247 -5.51 -36.38 -11.83
CA GLY A 247 -6.28 -35.13 -11.71
C GLY A 247 -5.53 -33.83 -11.43
N VAL A 248 -4.52 -33.49 -12.23
CA VAL A 248 -4.00 -32.10 -12.29
C VAL A 248 -4.73 -31.37 -13.41
N VAL A 249 -5.27 -30.18 -13.09
CA VAL A 249 -5.86 -29.22 -14.03
C VAL A 249 -4.89 -28.97 -15.17
N GLU A 250 -5.36 -29.18 -16.39
CA GLU A 250 -4.61 -29.06 -17.64
C GLU A 250 -4.12 -27.60 -17.81
N LEU A 251 -2.84 -27.38 -17.53
CA LEU A 251 -2.11 -26.17 -17.90
C LEU A 251 -1.93 -26.19 -19.41
N THR A 252 -2.67 -25.34 -20.10
CA THR A 252 -2.64 -25.20 -21.56
C THR A 252 -1.23 -24.84 -22.05
N ALA A 253 -0.88 -25.38 -23.22
CA ALA A 253 0.37 -25.14 -23.94
C ALA A 253 0.71 -23.64 -24.15
N PRO A 254 1.98 -23.27 -24.40
CA PRO A 254 2.35 -21.88 -24.74
C PRO A 254 1.49 -21.33 -25.88
N VAL A 255 0.93 -20.13 -25.69
CA VAL A 255 0.04 -19.48 -26.65
C VAL A 255 0.88 -18.73 -27.69
N ASP A 256 1.13 -19.38 -28.81
CA ASP A 256 1.99 -18.90 -29.91
C ASP A 256 1.18 -18.13 -30.97
N GLN A 257 0.38 -17.14 -30.55
CA GLN A 257 -0.42 -16.31 -31.47
C GLN A 257 0.34 -15.05 -31.88
N ARG A 258 0.57 -14.89 -33.19
CA ARG A 258 1.06 -13.63 -33.79
C ARG A 258 0.16 -12.47 -33.34
N VAL A 259 0.79 -11.48 -32.71
CA VAL A 259 0.13 -10.30 -32.14
C VAL A 259 -0.75 -9.60 -33.19
N SER A 260 -2.03 -9.48 -32.89
CA SER A 260 -3.01 -8.70 -33.67
C SER A 260 -2.68 -7.20 -33.61
N PRO A 261 -3.16 -6.36 -34.56
CA PRO A 261 -2.95 -4.90 -34.50
C PRO A 261 -3.37 -4.31 -33.14
N VAL A 262 -2.66 -3.27 -32.69
CA VAL A 262 -2.84 -2.65 -31.37
C VAL A 262 -4.31 -2.23 -31.18
N LYS A 263 -5.02 -2.90 -30.28
CA LYS A 263 -6.45 -2.73 -29.96
C LYS A 263 -6.73 -1.48 -29.10
N GLY A 264 -5.70 -0.71 -28.75
CA GLY A 264 -5.77 0.48 -27.90
C GLY A 264 -5.05 0.33 -26.56
N PHE A 265 -5.25 1.30 -25.67
CA PHE A 265 -4.68 1.28 -24.31
C PHE A 265 -5.51 0.41 -23.37
N TYR A 266 -4.83 -0.38 -22.54
CA TYR A 266 -5.42 -1.13 -21.44
C TYR A 266 -5.03 -0.49 -20.11
N PRO A 267 -5.93 0.17 -19.38
CA PRO A 267 -5.61 0.79 -18.10
C PRO A 267 -5.44 -0.28 -17.01
N VAL A 268 -4.23 -0.49 -16.52
CA VAL A 268 -3.93 -1.55 -15.53
C VAL A 268 -4.65 -1.34 -14.19
N SER A 269 -5.01 -0.09 -13.87
CA SER A 269 -5.78 0.25 -12.67
C SER A 269 -7.26 -0.11 -12.78
N LEU A 270 -7.81 -0.27 -13.99
CA LEU A 270 -9.20 -0.65 -14.27
C LEU A 270 -10.25 0.22 -13.55
N GLY A 271 -9.94 1.50 -13.26
CA GLY A 271 -10.82 2.43 -12.53
C GLY A 271 -10.59 2.48 -11.02
N ARG A 272 -9.61 1.75 -10.49
CA ARG A 272 -9.16 1.89 -9.09
C ARG A 272 -8.37 3.18 -8.88
N SER A 273 -8.21 3.55 -7.61
CA SER A 273 -7.39 4.71 -7.23
C SER A 273 -5.95 4.53 -7.69
N GLU A 274 -5.48 5.48 -8.50
CA GLU A 274 -4.21 5.40 -9.22
C GLU A 274 -3.08 6.09 -8.46
N TRP A 275 -2.94 5.81 -7.16
CA TRP A 275 -1.84 6.38 -6.38
C TRP A 275 -0.52 5.75 -6.81
N PRO A 276 0.46 6.55 -7.29
CA PRO A 276 1.76 6.02 -7.69
C PRO A 276 2.48 5.35 -6.52
N ASN A 277 2.87 4.09 -6.69
CA ASN A 277 3.39 3.23 -5.62
C ASN A 277 4.62 2.39 -6.01
N VAL A 278 4.94 2.27 -7.30
CA VAL A 278 6.14 1.58 -7.81
C VAL A 278 7.13 2.62 -8.32
N GLU A 279 8.35 2.62 -7.78
CA GLU A 279 9.42 3.52 -8.24
C GLU A 279 10.06 2.94 -9.51
N VAL A 280 10.28 3.81 -10.49
CA VAL A 280 11.06 3.51 -11.67
C VAL A 280 12.55 3.67 -11.32
N VAL A 281 13.41 2.93 -12.01
CA VAL A 281 14.86 3.01 -11.86
C VAL A 281 15.52 3.35 -13.19
N GLY A 282 16.76 3.84 -13.11
CA GLY A 282 17.56 4.15 -14.29
C GLY A 282 17.21 5.50 -14.94
N GLU A 283 16.43 6.35 -14.28
CA GLU A 283 15.94 7.63 -14.83
C GLU A 283 17.08 8.56 -15.29
N HIS A 284 18.25 8.44 -14.66
CA HIS A 284 19.45 9.21 -15.02
C HIS A 284 19.93 8.97 -16.46
N ALA A 285 19.69 7.78 -17.01
CA ALA A 285 20.04 7.45 -18.40
C ALA A 285 19.05 8.03 -19.42
N TYR A 286 17.87 8.46 -18.97
CA TYR A 286 16.74 8.85 -19.81
C TYR A 286 16.31 10.32 -19.61
N GLY A 287 17.26 11.17 -19.20
CA GLY A 287 16.97 12.56 -18.86
C GLY A 287 16.37 13.39 -20.00
N GLU A 288 16.68 13.07 -21.26
CA GLU A 288 16.07 13.74 -22.43
C GLU A 288 14.57 13.45 -22.52
N GLY A 289 14.15 12.18 -22.40
CA GLY A 289 12.74 11.79 -22.41
C GLY A 289 11.96 12.40 -21.25
N ILE A 290 12.56 12.43 -20.07
CA ILE A 290 11.96 13.04 -18.87
C ILE A 290 11.79 14.55 -19.06
N ARG A 291 12.80 15.26 -19.58
CA ARG A 291 12.71 16.70 -19.88
C ARG A 291 11.63 16.98 -20.94
N ALA A 292 11.60 16.19 -22.01
CA ALA A 292 10.59 16.32 -23.06
C ALA A 292 9.17 16.19 -22.47
N THR A 293 8.98 15.19 -21.62
CA THR A 293 7.70 14.93 -20.93
C THR A 293 7.29 16.08 -20.02
N LEU A 294 8.19 16.55 -19.16
CA LEU A 294 7.92 17.65 -18.24
C LEU A 294 7.65 18.98 -18.95
N ARG A 295 8.35 19.26 -20.06
CA ARG A 295 8.12 20.46 -20.89
C ARG A 295 6.78 20.40 -21.61
N ALA A 296 6.44 19.25 -22.21
CA ALA A 296 5.18 19.06 -22.91
C ALA A 296 3.96 19.22 -21.98
N ASN A 297 4.12 18.89 -20.69
CA ASN A 297 3.09 19.05 -19.66
C ASN A 297 3.21 20.36 -18.86
N GLY A 298 4.04 21.32 -19.30
CA GLY A 298 4.16 22.65 -18.69
C GLY A 298 4.80 22.68 -17.30
N ALA A 299 5.39 21.58 -16.83
CA ALA A 299 6.01 21.46 -15.51
C ALA A 299 7.45 21.99 -15.46
N LEU A 300 8.16 21.97 -16.58
CA LEU A 300 9.46 22.65 -16.73
C LEU A 300 9.35 23.79 -17.75
N THR A 301 9.71 25.01 -17.34
CA THR A 301 9.76 26.21 -18.19
C THR A 301 11.10 26.94 -18.03
N ALA A 302 11.45 27.82 -18.98
CA ALA A 302 12.65 28.65 -18.87
C ALA A 302 12.58 29.50 -17.58
N GLY A 303 13.37 29.14 -16.57
CA GLY A 303 13.39 29.78 -15.24
C GLY A 303 12.86 28.93 -14.08
N ARG A 304 12.33 27.72 -14.33
CA ARG A 304 11.96 26.75 -13.28
C ARG A 304 12.88 25.54 -13.32
N SER A 305 13.69 25.40 -12.27
CA SER A 305 14.59 24.26 -12.06
C SER A 305 13.88 23.06 -11.44
N GLU A 306 12.69 23.23 -10.86
CA GLU A 306 11.90 22.14 -10.29
C GLU A 306 10.57 22.03 -11.03
N GLY A 307 10.18 20.81 -11.36
CA GLY A 307 8.95 20.51 -12.07
C GLY A 307 8.31 19.22 -11.58
N GLU A 308 6.99 19.20 -11.57
CA GLU A 308 6.20 18.05 -11.15
C GLU A 308 4.98 17.88 -12.05
N VAL A 309 4.71 16.64 -12.46
CA VAL A 309 3.50 16.24 -13.19
C VAL A 309 2.90 15.03 -12.49
N GLU A 310 1.61 15.09 -12.21
CA GLU A 310 0.80 13.98 -11.68
C GLU A 310 -0.28 13.61 -12.70
N GLY A 311 -0.80 12.38 -12.62
CA GLY A 311 -1.88 11.94 -13.51
C GLY A 311 -1.44 11.64 -14.94
N LEU A 312 -0.13 11.44 -15.16
CA LEU A 312 0.42 11.23 -16.49
C LEU A 312 0.17 9.78 -16.95
N GLN A 313 -0.55 9.57 -18.05
CA GLN A 313 -0.69 8.24 -18.63
C GLN A 313 0.62 7.81 -19.30
N VAL A 314 1.21 6.72 -18.83
CA VAL A 314 2.44 6.11 -19.36
C VAL A 314 2.18 4.69 -19.86
N GLU A 315 3.00 4.25 -20.78
CA GLU A 315 2.98 2.92 -21.38
C GLU A 315 3.98 2.01 -20.66
N LEU A 316 3.56 0.78 -20.39
CA LEU A 316 4.40 -0.29 -19.87
C LEU A 316 4.74 -1.24 -21.02
N VAL A 317 6.03 -1.32 -21.37
CA VAL A 317 6.49 -2.11 -22.51
C VAL A 317 7.45 -3.19 -22.02
N ALA A 318 7.08 -4.45 -22.24
CA ALA A 318 7.95 -5.58 -21.95
C ALA A 318 9.01 -5.73 -23.06
N GLU A 319 10.27 -5.94 -22.65
CA GLU A 319 11.42 -6.02 -23.55
C GLU A 319 12.13 -7.37 -23.37
N PRO A 320 11.58 -8.47 -23.93
CA PRO A 320 12.17 -9.80 -23.78
C PRO A 320 13.56 -9.93 -24.41
N ASP A 321 13.89 -9.03 -25.33
CA ASP A 321 15.14 -8.91 -26.06
C ASP A 321 16.18 -8.02 -25.37
N ASN A 322 15.87 -7.48 -24.18
CA ASN A 322 16.79 -6.64 -23.43
C ASN A 322 18.01 -7.47 -22.95
N PRO A 323 19.25 -7.08 -23.28
CA PRO A 323 20.45 -7.88 -23.02
C PRO A 323 20.82 -7.98 -21.54
N TYR A 324 20.25 -7.14 -20.67
CA TYR A 324 20.59 -7.08 -19.25
C TYR A 324 19.59 -7.82 -18.35
N ASP A 325 18.34 -7.91 -18.77
CA ASP A 325 17.24 -8.54 -18.07
C ASP A 325 16.13 -8.91 -19.05
N SER A 326 15.93 -10.21 -19.29
CA SER A 326 14.87 -10.69 -20.18
C SER A 326 13.48 -10.35 -19.70
N ASN A 327 13.30 -9.91 -18.46
CA ASN A 327 12.01 -9.55 -17.88
C ASN A 327 11.80 -8.04 -17.80
N ALA A 328 12.72 -7.26 -18.37
CA ALA A 328 12.68 -5.80 -18.34
C ALA A 328 11.33 -5.25 -18.80
N ILE A 329 10.82 -4.30 -18.02
CA ILE A 329 9.62 -3.52 -18.35
C ILE A 329 10.04 -2.05 -18.35
N SER A 330 10.04 -1.43 -19.52
CA SER A 330 10.27 0.01 -19.63
C SER A 330 8.97 0.79 -19.42
N VAL A 331 9.11 1.95 -18.81
CA VAL A 331 8.05 2.93 -18.64
C VAL A 331 8.26 4.03 -19.67
N ARG A 332 7.27 4.23 -20.55
CA ARG A 332 7.40 5.14 -21.68
C ARG A 332 6.29 6.19 -21.71
N TRP A 333 6.59 7.35 -22.26
CA TRP A 333 5.61 8.39 -22.55
C TRP A 333 5.84 8.94 -23.95
N SER A 334 4.83 8.88 -24.81
CA SER A 334 4.92 9.31 -26.23
C SER A 334 6.15 8.74 -26.95
N GLY A 335 6.45 7.46 -26.73
CA GLY A 335 7.62 6.78 -27.29
C GLY A 335 8.96 7.04 -26.58
N HIS A 336 9.04 8.01 -25.66
CA HIS A 336 10.24 8.25 -24.87
C HIS A 336 10.31 7.32 -23.67
N VAL A 337 11.43 6.61 -23.50
CA VAL A 337 11.70 5.85 -22.28
C VAL A 337 11.95 6.84 -21.12
N LEU A 338 11.30 6.60 -19.99
CA LEU A 338 11.47 7.38 -18.75
C LEU A 338 12.32 6.62 -17.72
N GLY A 339 12.40 5.30 -17.88
CA GLY A 339 13.16 4.39 -17.04
C GLY A 339 12.54 3.00 -17.07
N TYR A 340 12.93 2.16 -16.10
CA TYR A 340 12.54 0.75 -16.03
C TYR A 340 11.95 0.42 -14.67
N PHE A 341 11.15 -0.64 -14.61
CA PHE A 341 10.91 -1.27 -13.31
C PHE A 341 12.21 -1.85 -12.76
N SER A 342 12.32 -1.88 -11.42
CA SER A 342 13.41 -2.62 -10.77
C SER A 342 13.38 -4.09 -11.20
N ARG A 343 14.49 -4.82 -11.16
CA ARG A 343 14.51 -6.26 -11.52
C ARG A 343 13.50 -7.08 -10.70
N GLU A 344 13.29 -6.69 -9.44
CA GLU A 344 12.31 -7.32 -8.55
C GLU A 344 10.87 -7.06 -9.01
N ASP A 345 10.53 -5.80 -9.31
CA ASP A 345 9.20 -5.44 -9.80
C ASP A 345 8.96 -5.97 -11.22
N ALA A 346 9.97 -5.97 -12.07
CA ALA A 346 9.93 -6.54 -13.42
C ALA A 346 9.52 -8.02 -13.35
N LEU A 347 10.20 -8.83 -12.53
CA LEU A 347 9.85 -10.22 -12.30
C LEU A 347 8.41 -10.41 -11.81
N ARG A 348 7.96 -9.50 -10.93
CA ARG A 348 6.63 -9.55 -10.33
C ARG A 348 5.51 -9.19 -11.31
N TYR A 349 5.77 -8.29 -12.27
CA TYR A 349 4.78 -7.76 -13.20
C TYR A 349 4.92 -8.29 -14.64
N GLU A 350 5.96 -9.05 -14.97
CA GLU A 350 6.24 -9.51 -16.34
C GLU A 350 5.05 -10.27 -16.94
N GLN A 351 4.46 -11.20 -16.18
CA GLN A 351 3.46 -12.13 -16.70
C GLN A 351 2.15 -11.41 -17.02
N PRO A 352 1.56 -10.59 -16.12
CA PRO A 352 0.35 -9.85 -16.45
C PRO A 352 0.59 -8.76 -17.51
N VAL A 353 1.74 -8.07 -17.51
CA VAL A 353 2.06 -7.08 -18.55
C VAL A 353 2.19 -7.74 -19.92
N ARG A 354 2.94 -8.85 -20.01
CA ARG A 354 3.08 -9.59 -21.27
C ARG A 354 1.76 -10.17 -21.75
N ARG A 355 0.90 -10.65 -20.85
CA ARG A 355 -0.45 -11.11 -21.21
C ARG A 355 -1.24 -10.01 -21.90
N ILE A 356 -1.23 -8.79 -21.34
CA ILE A 356 -1.93 -7.64 -21.92
C ILE A 356 -1.37 -7.31 -23.31
N ILE A 357 -0.03 -7.27 -23.45
CA ILE A 357 0.65 -6.98 -24.71
C ILE A 357 0.36 -8.04 -25.77
N ALA A 358 0.51 -9.32 -25.43
CA ALA A 358 0.24 -10.44 -26.32
C ALA A 358 -1.25 -10.50 -26.74
N SER A 359 -2.15 -10.00 -25.91
CA SER A 359 -3.59 -9.84 -26.25
C SER A 359 -3.86 -8.74 -27.29
N GLY A 360 -2.82 -7.97 -27.64
CA GLY A 360 -2.86 -6.88 -28.62
C GLY A 360 -3.11 -5.50 -28.00
N PHE A 361 -2.95 -5.31 -26.69
CA PHE A 361 -3.14 -4.01 -26.04
C PHE A 361 -1.82 -3.35 -25.63
N THR A 362 -1.82 -2.02 -25.53
CA THR A 362 -0.74 -1.30 -24.84
C THR A 362 -1.10 -1.16 -23.36
N ALA A 363 -0.36 -1.82 -22.47
CA ALA A 363 -0.56 -1.68 -21.03
C ALA A 363 -0.27 -0.22 -20.61
N ALA A 364 -1.25 0.44 -20.00
CA ALA A 364 -1.17 1.83 -19.61
C ALA A 364 -1.38 1.98 -18.09
N ALA A 365 -0.57 2.85 -17.48
CA ALA A 365 -0.64 3.16 -16.06
C ALA A 365 -0.53 4.66 -15.84
N THR A 366 -0.93 5.13 -14.67
CA THR A 366 -0.78 6.54 -14.29
C THR A 366 0.53 6.72 -13.56
N ALA A 367 1.28 7.75 -13.92
CA ALA A 367 2.57 8.08 -13.34
C ALA A 367 2.59 9.49 -12.75
N ARG A 368 3.52 9.65 -11.81
CA ARG A 368 3.98 10.93 -11.29
C ARG A 368 5.46 11.06 -11.60
N ILE A 369 5.83 12.23 -12.11
CA ILE A 369 7.21 12.60 -12.38
C ILE A 369 7.52 13.83 -11.55
N TRP A 370 8.52 13.72 -10.69
CA TRP A 370 9.15 14.87 -10.04
C TRP A 370 10.58 14.99 -10.56
N ALA A 371 11.01 16.19 -10.91
CA ALA A 371 12.40 16.42 -11.27
C ALA A 371 12.93 17.78 -10.85
N TYR A 372 14.24 17.80 -10.61
CA TYR A 372 15.04 18.98 -10.43
C TYR A 372 16.13 19.03 -11.52
N ASP A 373 16.04 20.00 -12.43
CA ASP A 373 16.95 20.24 -13.54
C ASP A 373 17.95 21.35 -13.17
N GLU A 374 19.20 20.95 -12.94
CA GLU A 374 20.35 21.84 -12.70
C GLU A 374 21.01 22.28 -14.04
N GLY A 375 20.45 21.88 -15.18
CA GLY A 375 20.96 22.16 -16.52
C GLY A 375 21.92 21.07 -16.99
N ASP A 376 23.04 20.89 -16.32
CA ASP A 376 24.01 19.82 -16.60
C ASP A 376 23.58 18.47 -16.00
N ARG A 377 22.76 18.49 -14.94
CA ARG A 377 22.27 17.31 -14.23
C ARG A 377 20.77 17.37 -14.04
N LEU A 378 20.11 16.26 -14.34
CA LEU A 378 18.70 16.04 -14.03
C LEU A 378 18.60 15.06 -12.87
N ARG A 379 17.94 15.46 -11.79
CA ARG A 379 17.50 14.55 -10.73
C ARG A 379 16.02 14.32 -10.90
N ALA A 380 15.65 13.16 -11.39
CA ALA A 380 14.26 12.79 -11.57
C ALA A 380 13.89 11.62 -10.66
N ARG A 381 12.60 11.56 -10.33
CA ARG A 381 11.95 10.41 -9.73
C ARG A 381 10.66 10.18 -10.47
N VAL A 382 10.54 9.01 -11.07
CA VAL A 382 9.30 8.56 -11.72
C VAL A 382 8.65 7.50 -10.83
N THR A 383 7.36 7.61 -10.58
CA THR A 383 6.60 6.62 -9.81
C THR A 383 5.34 6.29 -10.58
N VAL A 384 5.02 5.00 -10.70
CA VAL A 384 3.88 4.47 -11.46
C VAL A 384 2.87 3.84 -10.52
N ALA A 385 1.58 4.02 -10.81
CA ALA A 385 0.47 3.44 -10.08
C ALA A 385 0.18 2.02 -10.60
N MET A 386 0.58 1.03 -9.81
CA MET A 386 0.43 -0.38 -10.12
C MET A 386 -0.43 -1.07 -9.05
N PRO A 387 -1.51 -1.78 -9.43
CA PRO A 387 -2.21 -2.67 -8.51
C PRO A 387 -1.35 -3.91 -8.22
N GLU A 388 -1.84 -4.82 -7.36
CA GLU A 388 -1.22 -6.15 -7.21
C GLU A 388 -1.24 -6.88 -8.58
N PRO A 389 -0.24 -7.73 -8.91
CA PRO A 389 -0.16 -8.41 -10.21
C PRO A 389 -1.43 -9.18 -10.58
N GLY A 390 -1.96 -10.00 -9.65
CA GLY A 390 -3.20 -10.75 -9.83
C GLY A 390 -4.45 -9.88 -9.96
N LEU A 391 -4.32 -8.57 -9.74
CA LEU A 391 -5.40 -7.60 -9.88
C LEU A 391 -5.33 -6.80 -11.18
N MET A 392 -4.26 -6.89 -11.98
CA MET A 392 -4.10 -6.10 -13.22
C MET A 392 -5.06 -6.51 -14.34
N ALA A 393 -5.42 -7.79 -14.41
CA ALA A 393 -6.24 -8.36 -15.47
C ALA A 393 -7.13 -9.49 -14.93
N PRO A 394 -8.36 -9.66 -15.44
CA PRO A 394 -9.22 -10.78 -15.07
C PRO A 394 -8.58 -12.13 -15.35
N LEU A 395 -8.70 -13.08 -14.43
CA LEU A 395 -8.17 -14.44 -14.57
C LEU A 395 -9.00 -15.28 -15.53
N ASN A 396 -10.32 -15.06 -15.58
CA ASN A 396 -11.23 -15.76 -16.48
C ASN A 396 -11.50 -14.96 -17.76
N GLU A 397 -12.08 -15.65 -18.74
CA GLU A 397 -12.46 -15.07 -20.02
C GLU A 397 -13.77 -14.28 -19.91
N VAL A 398 -14.02 -13.40 -20.89
CA VAL A 398 -15.29 -12.68 -20.99
C VAL A 398 -16.38 -13.72 -21.29
N PRO A 399 -17.50 -13.76 -20.53
CA PRO A 399 -18.59 -14.69 -20.80
C PRO A 399 -19.11 -14.60 -22.24
N THR A 400 -19.62 -15.69 -22.79
CA THR A 400 -20.21 -15.68 -24.13
C THR A 400 -21.51 -14.88 -24.16
N GLY A 401 -21.73 -14.09 -25.21
CA GLY A 401 -22.93 -13.28 -25.40
C GLY A 401 -22.62 -11.79 -25.61
N GLU A 402 -23.68 -11.01 -25.79
CA GLU A 402 -23.61 -9.54 -25.80
C GLU A 402 -23.57 -9.04 -24.36
N ASN A 403 -22.48 -8.35 -24.02
CA ASN A 403 -22.13 -8.04 -22.64
C ASN A 403 -21.71 -6.58 -22.51
N THR A 404 -22.09 -5.96 -21.39
CA THR A 404 -21.67 -4.60 -21.05
C THR A 404 -21.00 -4.58 -19.70
N LEU A 405 -19.80 -4.02 -19.64
CA LEU A 405 -19.02 -3.85 -18.42
C LEU A 405 -19.54 -2.63 -17.65
N VAL A 406 -20.09 -2.89 -16.47
CA VAL A 406 -20.54 -1.87 -15.52
C VAL A 406 -19.33 -1.06 -15.03
N PRO A 407 -19.43 0.28 -14.93
CA PRO A 407 -18.34 1.11 -14.45
C PRO A 407 -17.86 0.68 -13.06
N TRP A 408 -16.57 0.87 -12.81
CA TRP A 408 -15.99 0.56 -11.52
C TRP A 408 -16.64 1.41 -10.42
N GLY A 409 -17.10 0.75 -9.35
CA GLY A 409 -17.74 1.42 -8.23
C GLY A 409 -17.25 0.93 -6.87
N SER A 410 -18.03 1.26 -5.83
CA SER A 410 -17.74 0.84 -4.46
C SER A 410 -17.70 -0.69 -4.32
N ALA A 411 -16.91 -1.17 -3.36
CA ALA A 411 -16.85 -2.60 -3.04
C ALA A 411 -18.19 -3.09 -2.47
N ILE A 412 -18.69 -4.20 -3.03
CA ILE A 412 -19.95 -4.85 -2.66
C ILE A 412 -19.64 -6.30 -2.29
N GLN A 413 -19.94 -6.69 -1.04
CA GLN A 413 -19.75 -8.06 -0.59
C GLN A 413 -20.79 -8.98 -1.25
N VAL A 414 -20.32 -10.09 -1.84
CA VAL A 414 -21.18 -11.17 -2.30
C VAL A 414 -21.52 -12.07 -1.11
N LEU A 415 -22.77 -12.50 -1.02
CA LEU A 415 -23.29 -13.38 0.04
C LEU A 415 -23.45 -14.79 -0.50
N LYS A 416 -23.46 -15.78 0.41
CA LYS A 416 -23.65 -17.20 0.12
C LYS A 416 -22.55 -17.81 -0.77
N GLU A 417 -21.40 -17.16 -0.83
CA GLU A 417 -20.21 -17.62 -1.55
C GLU A 417 -19.70 -18.97 -1.02
N GLU A 418 -19.90 -19.24 0.27
CA GLU A 418 -19.57 -20.51 0.93
C GLU A 418 -20.33 -21.71 0.35
N ASN A 419 -21.52 -21.50 -0.22
CA ASN A 419 -22.30 -22.57 -0.85
C ASN A 419 -21.80 -22.91 -2.27
N HIS A 420 -20.83 -22.15 -2.77
CA HIS A 420 -20.31 -22.23 -4.13
C HIS A 420 -18.78 -22.30 -4.14
N PHE A 421 -18.18 -22.77 -3.05
CA PHE A 421 -16.73 -22.87 -2.91
C PHE A 421 -16.10 -23.81 -3.95
N ASP A 422 -16.82 -24.85 -4.38
CA ASP A 422 -16.40 -25.77 -5.44
C ASP A 422 -16.12 -25.05 -6.78
N VAL A 423 -16.95 -24.06 -7.12
CA VAL A 423 -16.74 -23.23 -8.31
C VAL A 423 -15.62 -22.22 -8.05
N LEU A 424 -15.69 -21.48 -6.94
CA LEU A 424 -14.75 -20.40 -6.63
C LEU A 424 -13.31 -20.88 -6.45
N PHE A 425 -13.10 -22.05 -5.85
CA PHE A 425 -11.78 -22.60 -5.55
C PHE A 425 -10.90 -22.75 -6.80
N SER A 426 -11.50 -23.13 -7.93
CA SER A 426 -10.79 -23.29 -9.22
C SER A 426 -10.21 -21.99 -9.76
N HIS A 427 -10.68 -20.84 -9.26
CA HIS A 427 -10.26 -19.51 -9.68
C HIS A 427 -9.43 -18.76 -8.62
N VAL A 428 -9.12 -19.40 -7.48
CA VAL A 428 -8.24 -18.81 -6.47
C VAL A 428 -6.78 -18.98 -6.93
N PRO A 429 -6.05 -17.89 -7.23
CA PRO A 429 -4.65 -18.00 -7.64
C PRO A 429 -3.76 -18.39 -6.46
N SER A 430 -2.54 -18.86 -6.75
CA SER A 430 -1.59 -19.32 -5.73
C SER A 430 -1.12 -18.23 -4.77
N ASP A 431 -1.16 -16.97 -5.17
CA ASP A 431 -0.90 -15.79 -4.32
C ASP A 431 -2.12 -15.39 -3.47
N GLY A 432 -3.26 -16.06 -3.67
CA GLY A 432 -4.47 -15.94 -2.87
C GLY A 432 -5.36 -14.75 -3.24
N VAL A 433 -5.01 -13.93 -4.24
CA VAL A 433 -5.78 -12.75 -4.64
C VAL A 433 -5.85 -12.65 -6.17
N GLY A 434 -7.05 -12.59 -6.72
CA GLY A 434 -7.28 -12.47 -8.15
C GLY A 434 -8.37 -11.48 -8.52
N LEU A 435 -8.38 -11.04 -9.77
CA LEU A 435 -9.49 -10.33 -10.38
C LEU A 435 -10.27 -11.27 -11.29
N LEU A 436 -11.59 -11.19 -11.28
CA LEU A 436 -12.50 -11.95 -12.12
C LEU A 436 -13.48 -11.02 -12.81
N LEU A 437 -14.00 -11.48 -13.94
CA LEU A 437 -15.22 -10.96 -14.55
C LEU A 437 -16.38 -11.85 -14.14
N VAL A 438 -17.40 -11.26 -13.54
CA VAL A 438 -18.64 -11.94 -13.19
C VAL A 438 -19.81 -11.31 -13.91
N SER A 439 -20.83 -12.10 -14.19
CA SER A 439 -22.09 -11.62 -14.74
C SER A 439 -23.13 -11.44 -13.64
N LEU A 440 -23.94 -10.40 -13.77
CA LEU A 440 -24.98 -10.03 -12.82
C LEU A 440 -26.34 -10.28 -13.44
N HIS A 441 -27.19 -11.05 -12.74
CA HIS A 441 -28.49 -11.46 -13.23
C HIS A 441 -29.58 -11.05 -12.24
N LYS A 442 -30.70 -10.54 -12.75
CA LYS A 442 -31.90 -10.29 -11.95
C LYS A 442 -32.64 -11.60 -11.76
N GLU A 443 -32.83 -12.01 -10.52
CA GLU A 443 -33.57 -13.22 -10.15
C GLU A 443 -34.64 -12.90 -9.10
N ILE A 444 -35.63 -13.78 -8.92
CA ILE A 444 -36.79 -13.53 -8.04
C ILE A 444 -36.92 -14.61 -6.98
N TYR A 445 -36.95 -14.21 -5.71
CA TYR A 445 -37.38 -15.07 -4.61
C TYR A 445 -38.90 -15.06 -4.48
N THR A 446 -39.54 -16.23 -4.51
CA THR A 446 -40.94 -16.39 -4.08
C THR A 446 -40.98 -16.78 -2.61
N LEU A 447 -41.44 -15.87 -1.76
CA LEU A 447 -41.60 -16.10 -0.33
C LEU A 447 -42.77 -17.06 -0.05
N LYS A 448 -42.81 -17.66 1.15
CA LYS A 448 -43.89 -18.57 1.58
C LYS A 448 -45.29 -17.95 1.50
N ASN A 449 -45.38 -16.62 1.56
CA ASN A 449 -46.62 -15.85 1.44
C ASN A 449 -46.94 -15.44 -0.02
N GLY A 450 -46.23 -15.98 -1.01
CA GLY A 450 -46.39 -15.66 -2.43
C GLY A 450 -45.76 -14.33 -2.86
N THR A 451 -45.18 -13.54 -1.94
CA THR A 451 -44.53 -12.28 -2.29
C THR A 451 -43.26 -12.55 -3.10
N GLN A 452 -43.17 -11.95 -4.28
CA GLN A 452 -41.98 -11.98 -5.12
C GLN A 452 -41.02 -10.86 -4.71
N ARG A 453 -39.73 -11.19 -4.54
CA ARG A 453 -38.67 -10.22 -4.25
C ARG A 453 -37.52 -10.38 -5.23
N PRO A 454 -37.27 -9.38 -6.10
CA PRO A 454 -36.11 -9.42 -6.97
C PRO A 454 -34.82 -9.25 -6.18
N PHE A 455 -33.77 -9.93 -6.60
CA PHE A 455 -32.41 -9.82 -6.09
C PHE A 455 -31.41 -9.98 -7.22
N VAL A 456 -30.15 -9.64 -6.96
CA VAL A 456 -29.06 -9.81 -7.93
C VAL A 456 -28.30 -11.10 -7.62
N GLU A 457 -28.33 -12.04 -8.57
CA GLU A 457 -27.52 -13.24 -8.58
C GLU A 457 -26.18 -12.96 -9.28
N VAL A 458 -25.08 -13.48 -8.71
CA VAL A 458 -23.73 -13.35 -9.29
C VAL A 458 -23.34 -14.69 -9.90
N ARG A 459 -22.95 -14.69 -11.18
CA ARG A 459 -22.49 -15.88 -11.89
C ARG A 459 -21.05 -15.72 -12.40
N LEU A 460 -20.24 -16.75 -12.17
CA LEU A 460 -18.89 -16.91 -12.71
C LEU A 460 -18.92 -18.04 -13.74
N ASP A 461 -18.49 -17.74 -14.97
CA ASP A 461 -18.49 -18.69 -16.10
C ASP A 461 -19.82 -19.43 -16.27
N GLY A 462 -20.93 -18.68 -16.12
CA GLY A 462 -22.31 -19.18 -16.21
C GLY A 462 -22.84 -19.90 -14.98
N LYS A 463 -22.01 -20.19 -13.97
CA LYS A 463 -22.41 -20.87 -12.73
C LYS A 463 -22.68 -19.86 -11.62
N ARG A 464 -23.73 -20.08 -10.82
CA ARG A 464 -24.03 -19.26 -9.64
C ARG A 464 -22.88 -19.38 -8.63
N VAL A 465 -22.39 -18.24 -8.16
CA VAL A 465 -21.34 -18.14 -7.12
C VAL A 465 -21.75 -17.31 -5.90
N GLY A 466 -22.97 -16.79 -5.91
CA GLY A 466 -23.54 -16.08 -4.76
C GLY A 466 -24.61 -15.11 -5.17
N GLU A 467 -24.95 -14.21 -4.26
CA GLU A 467 -25.96 -13.18 -4.46
C GLU A 467 -25.65 -11.92 -3.68
N LEU A 468 -26.28 -10.80 -4.06
CA LEU A 468 -26.16 -9.56 -3.31
C LEU A 468 -27.24 -9.45 -2.23
N SER A 469 -26.96 -8.69 -1.17
CA SER A 469 -27.96 -8.38 -0.15
C SER A 469 -29.19 -7.70 -0.76
N GLN A 470 -30.35 -7.77 -0.08
CA GLN A 470 -31.57 -7.12 -0.56
C GLN A 470 -31.38 -5.60 -0.77
N VAL A 471 -30.65 -4.94 0.13
CA VAL A 471 -30.38 -3.50 0.05
C VAL A 471 -29.49 -3.19 -1.14
N THR A 472 -28.42 -3.94 -1.32
CA THR A 472 -27.49 -3.70 -2.44
C THR A 472 -28.10 -4.04 -3.78
N SER A 473 -28.89 -5.12 -3.86
CA SER A 473 -29.64 -5.50 -5.06
C SER A 473 -30.54 -4.36 -5.53
N ALA A 474 -31.28 -3.71 -4.63
CA ALA A 474 -32.15 -2.59 -4.98
C ALA A 474 -31.42 -1.43 -5.67
N HIS A 475 -30.13 -1.22 -5.40
CA HIS A 475 -29.32 -0.17 -6.03
C HIS A 475 -28.80 -0.54 -7.43
N LEU A 476 -28.78 -1.82 -7.77
CA LEU A 476 -28.28 -2.33 -9.05
C LEU A 476 -29.40 -2.78 -9.99
N LEU A 477 -30.55 -3.23 -9.47
CA LEU A 477 -31.67 -3.72 -10.27
C LEU A 477 -32.09 -2.77 -11.42
N PRO A 478 -32.22 -1.44 -11.24
CA PRO A 478 -32.56 -0.56 -12.36
C PRO A 478 -31.54 -0.58 -13.50
N LEU A 479 -30.25 -0.75 -13.17
CA LEU A 479 -29.19 -0.87 -14.15
C LEU A 479 -29.29 -2.21 -14.90
N LEU A 480 -29.54 -3.31 -14.19
CA LEU A 480 -29.68 -4.64 -14.80
C LEU A 480 -30.92 -4.71 -15.71
N GLU A 481 -32.04 -4.11 -15.28
CA GLU A 481 -33.26 -4.01 -16.09
C GLU A 481 -33.00 -3.21 -17.37
N HIS A 482 -32.20 -2.15 -17.29
CA HIS A 482 -31.82 -1.38 -18.46
C HIS A 482 -30.93 -2.18 -19.42
N THR A 483 -29.88 -2.85 -18.93
CA THR A 483 -28.99 -3.66 -19.77
C THR A 483 -29.75 -4.83 -20.41
N GLU A 484 -30.63 -5.48 -19.65
CA GLU A 484 -31.47 -6.58 -20.15
C GLU A 484 -32.44 -6.08 -21.24
N ALA A 485 -33.03 -4.89 -21.08
CA ALA A 485 -33.93 -4.29 -22.07
C ALA A 485 -33.25 -3.99 -23.40
N VAL A 486 -31.94 -3.72 -23.40
CA VAL A 486 -31.14 -3.54 -24.63
C VAL A 486 -30.48 -4.84 -25.12
N GLY A 487 -30.77 -5.98 -24.46
CA GLY A 487 -30.26 -7.30 -24.86
C GLY A 487 -28.84 -7.61 -24.40
N GLU A 488 -28.31 -6.87 -23.43
CA GLU A 488 -26.95 -6.99 -22.92
C GLU A 488 -26.91 -7.59 -21.51
N THR A 489 -25.92 -8.45 -21.25
CA THR A 489 -25.65 -8.95 -19.90
C THR A 489 -24.68 -8.02 -19.16
N ALA A 490 -25.05 -7.56 -17.97
CA ALA A 490 -24.19 -6.76 -17.13
C ALA A 490 -23.01 -7.58 -16.58
N LEU A 491 -21.79 -7.14 -16.88
CA LEU A 491 -20.54 -7.65 -16.32
C LEU A 491 -19.98 -6.69 -15.29
N ALA A 492 -19.30 -7.23 -14.29
CA ALA A 492 -18.59 -6.42 -13.32
C ALA A 492 -17.29 -7.12 -12.90
N TYR A 493 -16.33 -6.32 -12.45
CA TYR A 493 -15.12 -6.85 -11.87
C TYR A 493 -15.40 -7.37 -10.45
N ALA A 494 -14.84 -8.51 -10.11
CA ALA A 494 -14.88 -9.06 -8.76
C ALA A 494 -13.47 -9.42 -8.31
N ARG A 495 -13.12 -9.00 -7.09
CA ARG A 495 -11.91 -9.46 -6.41
C ARG A 495 -12.23 -10.77 -5.71
N ILE A 496 -11.51 -11.83 -6.08
CA ILE A 496 -11.49 -13.08 -5.33
C ILE A 496 -10.31 -13.05 -4.35
N THR A 497 -10.55 -13.45 -3.10
CA THR A 497 -9.51 -13.66 -2.10
C THR A 497 -9.75 -15.00 -1.45
N GLY A 498 -8.77 -15.89 -1.46
CA GLY A 498 -9.02 -17.26 -1.03
C GLY A 498 -7.77 -18.03 -0.62
N SER A 499 -8.04 -19.22 -0.10
CA SER A 499 -7.07 -20.25 0.27
C SER A 499 -7.65 -21.62 -0.05
N ALA A 500 -6.93 -22.69 0.30
CA ALA A 500 -7.43 -24.07 0.21
C ALA A 500 -8.73 -24.34 0.99
N LEU A 501 -9.12 -23.47 1.92
CA LEU A 501 -10.22 -23.72 2.85
C LEU A 501 -11.45 -22.84 2.63
N ALA A 502 -11.27 -21.68 2.00
CA ALA A 502 -12.34 -20.70 1.83
C ALA A 502 -11.98 -19.71 0.73
N ALA A 503 -13.01 -19.20 0.06
CA ALA A 503 -12.89 -18.12 -0.92
C ALA A 503 -13.94 -17.04 -0.60
N GLN A 504 -13.54 -15.80 -0.76
CA GLN A 504 -14.37 -14.62 -0.60
C GLN A 504 -14.38 -13.87 -1.94
N LEU A 505 -15.56 -13.39 -2.34
CA LEU A 505 -15.78 -12.64 -3.56
C LEU A 505 -16.35 -11.25 -3.25
N VAL A 506 -15.65 -10.22 -3.72
CA VAL A 506 -16.05 -8.81 -3.56
C VAL A 506 -16.25 -8.17 -4.93
N LEU A 507 -17.47 -7.78 -5.24
CA LEU A 507 -17.87 -7.14 -6.48
C LEU A 507 -17.50 -5.65 -6.49
N HIS A 508 -17.12 -5.13 -7.65
CA HIS A 508 -16.92 -3.71 -7.92
C HIS A 508 -17.81 -3.27 -9.07
N ALA A 509 -18.89 -2.56 -8.73
CA ALA A 509 -19.86 -2.05 -9.69
C ALA A 509 -20.43 -0.72 -9.20
N ALA A 510 -20.53 0.25 -10.10
CA ALA A 510 -21.24 1.50 -9.86
C ALA A 510 -22.74 1.23 -9.71
N LYS A 511 -23.36 1.88 -8.72
CA LYS A 511 -24.82 1.77 -8.51
C LYS A 511 -25.55 2.55 -9.59
N ALA A 512 -26.84 2.26 -9.81
CA ALA A 512 -27.65 2.95 -10.82
C ALA A 512 -27.60 4.50 -10.71
N ILE A 513 -27.55 5.05 -9.49
CA ILE A 513 -27.45 6.50 -9.24
C ILE A 513 -26.08 7.11 -9.57
N GLU A 514 -25.05 6.28 -9.70
CA GLU A 514 -23.67 6.68 -9.99
C GLU A 514 -23.36 6.60 -11.50
N ILE A 515 -24.28 6.05 -12.30
CA ILE A 515 -24.12 5.90 -13.75
C ILE A 515 -24.46 7.21 -14.46
N GLY A 516 -23.54 7.69 -15.30
CA GLY A 516 -23.76 8.87 -16.15
C GLY A 516 -24.59 8.56 -17.40
N ASN A 517 -25.31 9.56 -17.90
CA ASN A 517 -26.12 9.45 -19.13
C ASN A 517 -25.29 9.06 -20.36
N ASP A 518 -24.04 9.51 -20.42
CA ASP A 518 -23.13 9.20 -21.53
C ASP A 518 -22.88 7.70 -21.61
N TRP A 519 -22.70 7.03 -20.46
CA TRP A 519 -22.52 5.58 -20.41
C TRP A 519 -23.79 4.84 -20.86
N LEU A 520 -24.97 5.28 -20.40
CA LEU A 520 -26.26 4.68 -20.76
C LEU A 520 -26.59 4.81 -22.25
N SER A 521 -26.06 5.83 -22.93
CA SER A 521 -26.37 6.13 -24.34
C SER A 521 -25.34 5.61 -25.34
N SER A 522 -24.18 5.13 -24.87
CA SER A 522 -23.04 4.74 -25.73
C SER A 522 -22.67 3.25 -25.66
N GLY A 523 -23.53 2.40 -25.10
CA GLY A 523 -23.32 0.95 -25.06
C GLY A 523 -23.34 0.28 -26.45
N PRO A 524 -22.83 -0.96 -26.57
CA PRO A 524 -22.28 -1.80 -25.50
C PRO A 524 -20.85 -1.42 -25.08
N HIS A 525 -20.58 -1.48 -23.77
CA HIS A 525 -19.25 -1.26 -23.19
C HIS A 525 -18.52 -2.59 -23.00
N THR A 526 -18.02 -3.17 -24.09
CA THR A 526 -17.44 -4.53 -24.04
C THR A 526 -16.19 -4.60 -23.15
N ALA A 527 -16.11 -5.63 -22.29
CA ALA A 527 -14.90 -5.91 -21.53
C ALA A 527 -13.71 -6.27 -22.46
N PRO A 528 -12.48 -5.84 -22.14
CA PRO A 528 -11.32 -6.15 -22.97
C PRO A 528 -11.07 -7.67 -23.01
N LYS A 529 -11.03 -8.23 -24.22
CA LYS A 529 -10.75 -9.66 -24.45
C LYS A 529 -9.25 -9.93 -24.39
N LEU A 530 -8.80 -10.50 -23.27
CA LEU A 530 -7.42 -10.92 -23.07
C LEU A 530 -7.22 -12.40 -23.39
N LEU A 531 -6.00 -12.79 -23.73
CA LEU A 531 -5.61 -14.20 -23.87
C LEU A 531 -5.84 -14.96 -22.55
N PRO A 532 -6.10 -16.28 -22.60
CA PRO A 532 -6.20 -17.12 -21.42
C PRO A 532 -4.94 -17.06 -20.55
N LEU A 533 -5.06 -17.42 -19.27
CA LEU A 533 -3.92 -17.49 -18.37
C LEU A 533 -2.94 -18.58 -18.86
N ALA A 534 -1.67 -18.20 -19.04
CA ALA A 534 -0.61 -19.08 -19.50
C ALA A 534 0.67 -18.82 -18.70
N PRO A 535 1.56 -19.82 -18.57
CA PRO A 535 2.83 -19.65 -17.88
C PRO A 535 3.77 -18.67 -18.59
N ARG A 536 3.61 -18.51 -19.91
CA ARG A 536 4.43 -17.63 -20.73
C ARG A 536 3.60 -17.03 -21.86
N TYR A 537 3.94 -15.81 -22.23
CA TYR A 537 3.42 -15.10 -23.38
C TYR A 537 4.57 -14.57 -24.22
N ASP A 538 4.50 -14.76 -25.52
CA ASP A 538 5.47 -14.20 -26.45
C ASP A 538 5.02 -12.79 -26.86
N VAL A 539 5.94 -11.85 -26.71
CA VAL A 539 5.72 -10.42 -27.01
C VAL A 539 6.84 -9.95 -27.95
N PRO A 540 6.58 -8.96 -28.82
CA PRO A 540 7.58 -8.52 -29.78
C PRO A 540 8.82 -7.94 -29.10
N PRO A 541 9.99 -8.03 -29.75
CA PRO A 541 11.18 -7.31 -29.30
C PRO A 541 10.87 -5.81 -29.28
N ALA A 542 11.28 -5.14 -28.21
CA ALA A 542 10.98 -3.74 -27.98
C ALA A 542 12.15 -2.96 -27.41
N TYR A 543 13.28 -3.61 -27.14
CA TYR A 543 14.47 -2.95 -26.64
C TYR A 543 15.03 -1.98 -27.70
N GLY A 544 14.95 -0.69 -27.41
CA GLY A 544 15.55 0.38 -28.20
C GLY A 544 16.88 0.80 -27.59
N LYS A 545 17.92 0.99 -28.41
CA LYS A 545 19.22 1.53 -28.00
C LYS A 545 19.20 3.03 -27.79
#